data_AF-F4S9K0-F1
#
_entry.id   AF-F4S9K0-F1
#
_cell.length_a   1.000
_cell.length_b   1.000
_cell.length_c   1.000
_cell.angle_alpha   90.00
_cell.angle_beta   90.00
_cell.angle_gamma   90.00
#
_symmetry.space_group_name_H-M   'P 1'
#
loop_
_entity.id
_entity.type
_entity.pdbx_description
1 polymer ?
#
loop_
_entity_poly.entity_id
_entity_poly.type
_entity_poly.pdbx_seq_one_letter_code
_entity_poly.pdbx_strand_id
1 'polypeptide(L)'
;MSYSQLLKFIQSIQIAYDKEHPSFNADEEQLLPSLILKLLDAQATILDVESGKNLVDSDVECWLAAMDVERHSLNQLEQISTDFHLEISLVDLLPTPGSKNWLKLGEHASLMANWLDTKRFRLSDKEIHE
;
A
#
# COMPACT_ATOMS: atom_id res chain seq x y z
N MET A 1 -3.48 7.05 -19.13
CA MET A 1 -4.36 6.81 -17.97
C MET A 1 -4.37 8.05 -17.09
N SER A 2 -5.52 8.49 -16.57
CA SER A 2 -5.59 9.56 -15.56
C SER A 2 -5.23 9.05 -14.18
N TYR A 3 -4.82 9.94 -13.27
CA TYR A 3 -4.50 9.54 -11.89
C TYR A 3 -5.70 8.93 -11.14
N SER A 4 -6.92 9.41 -11.41
CA SER A 4 -8.14 8.80 -10.85
C SER A 4 -8.44 7.41 -11.41
N GLN A 5 -8.04 7.12 -12.65
CA GLN A 5 -8.13 5.78 -13.23
C GLN A 5 -7.12 4.82 -12.56
N LEU A 6 -5.92 5.29 -12.25
CA LEU A 6 -4.93 4.51 -11.51
C LEU A 6 -5.46 4.08 -10.13
N LEU A 7 -6.03 5.00 -9.37
CA LEU A 7 -6.57 4.68 -8.04
C LEU A 7 -7.68 3.63 -8.12
N LYS A 8 -8.60 3.77 -9.08
CA LYS A 8 -9.66 2.77 -9.31
C LYS A 8 -9.11 1.42 -9.74
N PHE A 9 -8.03 1.42 -10.52
CA PHE A 9 -7.37 0.21 -10.97
C PHE A 9 -6.72 -0.53 -9.80
N ILE A 10 -5.95 0.15 -8.95
CA ILE A 10 -5.40 -0.39 -7.70
C ILE A 10 -6.51 -0.98 -6.83
N GLN A 11 -7.61 -0.23 -6.66
CA GLN A 11 -8.77 -0.70 -5.91
C GLN A 11 -9.38 -1.98 -6.51
N SER A 12 -9.47 -2.08 -7.83
CA SER A 12 -10.01 -3.26 -8.49
C SER A 12 -9.14 -4.50 -8.31
N ILE A 13 -7.81 -4.34 -8.30
CA ILE A 13 -6.87 -5.44 -8.04
C ILE A 13 -7.04 -5.93 -6.61
N GLN A 14 -7.10 -5.02 -5.62
CA GLN A 14 -7.34 -5.42 -4.23
C GLN A 14 -8.65 -6.21 -4.08
N ILE A 15 -9.73 -5.74 -4.71
CA ILE A 15 -11.03 -6.44 -4.68
C ILE A 15 -10.94 -7.84 -5.32
N ALA A 16 -10.16 -8.00 -6.39
CA ALA A 16 -9.96 -9.30 -7.02
C ALA A 16 -9.13 -10.22 -6.13
N TYR A 17 -8.04 -9.72 -5.56
CA TYR A 17 -7.19 -10.43 -4.61
C TYR A 17 -7.97 -10.93 -3.39
N ASP A 18 -8.78 -10.06 -2.78
CA ASP A 18 -9.64 -10.39 -1.63
C ASP A 18 -10.65 -11.51 -1.94
N LYS A 19 -11.11 -11.61 -3.19
CA LYS A 19 -12.05 -12.67 -3.62
C LYS A 19 -11.35 -14.02 -3.80
N GLU A 20 -10.12 -14.01 -4.27
CA GLU A 20 -9.32 -15.22 -4.50
C GLU A 20 -8.71 -15.76 -3.21
N HIS A 21 -8.44 -14.87 -2.25
CA HIS A 21 -7.94 -15.20 -0.92
C HIS A 21 -8.94 -14.72 0.15
N PRO A 22 -10.11 -15.38 0.27
CA PRO A 22 -11.09 -15.03 1.29
C PRO A 22 -10.51 -15.37 2.66
N SER A 23 -9.86 -14.40 3.26
CA SER A 23 -9.34 -14.51 4.61
C SER A 23 -10.48 -14.56 5.62
N PHE A 24 -10.47 -15.57 6.48
CA PHE A 24 -11.35 -15.62 7.66
C PHE A 24 -10.78 -14.83 8.85
N ASN A 25 -9.52 -14.39 8.77
CA ASN A 25 -8.85 -13.65 9.83
C ASN A 25 -8.84 -12.15 9.51
N ALA A 26 -9.12 -11.35 10.54
CA ALA A 26 -9.15 -9.90 10.39
C ALA A 26 -7.82 -9.23 10.15
N ASP A 27 -6.75 -9.97 10.45
CA ASP A 27 -5.39 -9.48 10.48
C ASP A 27 -4.58 -9.87 9.22
N GLU A 28 -5.18 -10.57 8.26
CA GLU A 28 -4.56 -10.69 6.93
C GLU A 28 -4.77 -9.37 6.19
N GLU A 29 -3.80 -8.47 6.45
CA GLU A 29 -3.69 -7.13 5.89
C GLU A 29 -4.10 -7.10 4.41
N GLN A 30 -4.95 -6.13 4.05
CA GLN A 30 -5.19 -5.80 2.64
C GLN A 30 -3.84 -5.56 1.97
N LEU A 31 -3.44 -6.52 1.14
CA LEU A 31 -2.05 -6.62 0.68
C LEU A 31 -1.61 -5.35 -0.05
N LEU A 32 -2.39 -4.85 -1.03
CA LEU A 32 -2.00 -3.67 -1.80
C LEU A 32 -1.99 -2.39 -0.96
N PRO A 33 -3.04 -2.02 -0.21
CA PRO A 33 -3.01 -0.87 0.68
C PRO A 33 -1.88 -0.92 1.71
N SER A 34 -1.65 -2.08 2.34
CA SER A 34 -0.55 -2.25 3.29
C SER A 34 0.81 -2.03 2.63
N LEU A 35 1.03 -2.62 1.45
CA LEU A 35 2.27 -2.45 0.70
C LEU A 35 2.51 -1.01 0.28
N ILE A 36 1.47 -0.34 -0.21
CA ILE A 36 1.55 1.07 -0.61
C ILE A 36 1.90 1.95 0.59
N LEU A 37 1.28 1.72 1.75
CA LEU A 37 1.55 2.47 2.97
C LEU A 37 2.96 2.21 3.52
N LYS A 38 3.42 0.96 3.54
CA LYS A 38 4.79 0.60 3.93
C LYS A 38 5.83 1.25 3.02
N LEU A 39 5.57 1.26 1.71
CA LEU A 39 6.44 1.92 0.74
C LEU A 39 6.48 3.44 0.93
N LEU A 40 5.32 4.07 1.19
CA LEU A 40 5.21 5.50 1.48
C LEU A 40 6.03 5.92 2.70
N ASP A 41 5.92 5.16 3.78
CA ASP A 41 6.62 5.42 5.05
C ASP A 41 8.14 5.22 4.90
N ALA A 42 8.55 4.15 4.23
CA ALA A 42 9.95 3.89 3.92
C ALA A 42 10.57 5.02 3.09
N GLN A 43 9.91 5.45 2.01
CA GLN A 43 10.43 6.53 1.17
C GLN A 43 10.45 7.89 1.87
N ALA A 44 9.48 8.18 2.74
CA ALA A 44 9.53 9.37 3.57
C ALA A 44 10.75 9.34 4.51
N THR A 45 10.99 8.20 5.17
CA THR A 45 12.16 8.00 6.03
C THR A 45 13.47 8.16 5.26
N ILE A 46 13.58 7.58 4.06
CA ILE A 46 14.78 7.70 3.21
C ILE A 46 15.04 9.16 2.85
N LEU A 47 14.01 9.88 2.38
CA LEU A 47 14.13 11.28 2.00
C LEU A 47 14.50 12.17 3.20
N ASP A 48 13.95 11.89 4.38
CA ASP A 48 14.25 12.64 5.60
C ASP A 48 15.73 12.47 6.00
N VAL A 49 16.25 11.25 5.99
CA VAL A 49 17.67 10.97 6.28
C VAL A 49 18.59 11.59 5.23
N GLU A 50 18.28 11.41 3.94
CA GLU A 50 19.07 11.97 2.82
C GLU A 50 19.08 13.51 2.82
N SER A 51 18.04 14.15 3.36
CA SER A 51 17.97 15.61 3.49
C SER A 51 18.96 16.18 4.52
N GLY A 52 19.56 15.33 5.36
CA GLY A 52 20.58 15.71 6.34
C GLY A 52 20.07 16.56 7.51
N LYS A 53 18.75 16.70 7.68
CA LYS A 53 18.15 17.39 8.83
C LYS A 53 18.20 16.48 10.06
N ASN A 54 19.18 16.72 10.93
CA ASN A 54 19.38 16.08 12.24
C ASN A 54 19.88 14.63 12.21
N LEU A 55 21.03 14.39 11.58
CA LEU A 55 21.66 13.06 11.58
C LEU A 55 22.23 12.68 12.96
N VAL A 56 21.66 11.63 13.56
CA VAL A 56 22.19 10.88 14.73
C VAL A 56 22.50 9.45 14.25
N ASP A 57 23.42 8.72 14.90
CA ASP A 57 23.83 7.36 14.48
C ASP A 57 22.64 6.37 14.33
N SER A 58 21.54 6.58 15.06
CA SER A 58 20.28 5.83 14.92
C SER A 58 19.66 5.94 13.51
N ASP A 59 19.99 6.99 12.77
CA ASP A 59 19.36 7.30 11.49
C ASP A 59 19.93 6.43 10.37
N VAL A 60 21.15 5.90 10.53
CA VAL A 60 21.71 4.93 9.59
C VAL A 60 20.98 3.59 9.69
N GLU A 61 20.67 3.12 10.89
CA GLU A 61 19.90 1.89 11.09
C GLU A 61 18.46 2.04 10.56
N CYS A 62 17.81 3.17 10.86
CA CYS A 62 16.49 3.51 10.33
C CYS A 62 16.50 3.60 8.80
N TRP A 63 17.52 4.20 8.20
CA TRP A 63 17.67 4.30 6.76
C TRP A 63 17.81 2.93 6.09
N LEU A 64 18.68 2.06 6.62
CA LEU A 64 18.85 0.70 6.10
C LEU A 64 17.56 -0.11 6.22
N ALA A 65 16.86 -0.01 7.35
CA ALA A 65 15.57 -0.67 7.54
C ALA A 65 14.52 -0.15 6.53
N ALA A 66 14.47 1.16 6.29
CA ALA A 66 13.57 1.76 5.31
C ALA A 66 13.89 1.30 3.88
N MET A 67 15.17 1.24 3.49
CA MET A 67 15.58 0.70 2.19
C MET A 67 15.17 -0.77 2.01
N ASP A 68 15.27 -1.58 3.07
CA ASP A 68 14.82 -2.97 3.04
C ASP A 68 13.30 -3.10 2.88
N VAL A 69 12.53 -2.28 3.59
CA VAL A 69 11.07 -2.21 3.46
C VAL A 69 10.65 -1.74 2.07
N GLU A 70 11.28 -0.70 1.53
CA GLU A 70 11.05 -0.21 0.16
C GLU A 70 11.28 -1.33 -0.84
N ARG A 71 12.46 -1.97 -0.80
CA ARG A 71 12.82 -3.06 -1.71
C ARG A 71 11.84 -4.23 -1.61
N HIS A 72 11.47 -4.64 -0.40
CA HIS A 72 10.53 -5.73 -0.20
C HIS A 72 9.15 -5.38 -0.78
N SER A 73 8.66 -4.17 -0.50
CA SER A 73 7.35 -3.71 -0.97
C SER A 73 7.30 -3.60 -2.49
N LEU A 74 8.34 -3.08 -3.13
CA LEU A 74 8.46 -3.03 -4.59
C LEU A 74 8.47 -4.43 -5.22
N ASN A 75 9.24 -5.37 -4.64
CA ASN A 75 9.26 -6.75 -5.14
C ASN A 75 7.88 -7.43 -5.04
N GLN A 76 7.14 -7.19 -3.97
CA GLN A 76 5.78 -7.72 -3.83
C GLN A 76 4.80 -7.08 -4.81
N LEU A 77 4.89 -5.77 -5.06
CA LEU A 77 4.09 -5.10 -6.09
C LEU A 77 4.39 -5.65 -7.49
N GLU A 78 5.64 -5.98 -7.77
CA GLU A 78 6.04 -6.59 -9.04
C GLU A 78 5.49 -8.02 -9.18
N GLN A 79 5.51 -8.79 -8.09
CA GLN A 79 4.91 -10.12 -8.05
C GLN A 79 3.41 -10.06 -8.32
N ILE A 80 2.68 -9.16 -7.65
CA ILE A 80 1.24 -8.95 -7.88
C ILE A 80 0.99 -8.57 -9.36
N SER A 81 1.85 -7.74 -9.93
CA SER A 81 1.72 -7.36 -11.36
C SER A 81 1.82 -8.58 -12.28
N THR A 82 2.71 -9.52 -11.93
CA THR A 82 2.88 -10.79 -12.66
C THR A 82 1.67 -11.71 -12.46
N ASP A 83 1.20 -11.86 -11.22
CA ASP A 83 0.09 -12.74 -10.84
C ASP A 83 -1.23 -12.31 -11.50
N PHE A 84 -1.46 -11.01 -11.61
CA PHE A 84 -2.63 -10.44 -12.29
C PHE A 84 -2.43 -10.21 -13.80
N HIS A 85 -1.28 -10.60 -14.35
CA HIS A 85 -0.93 -10.46 -15.77
C HIS A 85 -1.10 -9.02 -16.29
N LEU A 86 -0.63 -8.04 -15.51
CA LEU A 86 -0.76 -6.64 -15.88
C LEU A 86 0.18 -6.29 -17.04
N GLU A 87 -0.33 -5.53 -18.01
CA GLU A 87 0.46 -5.04 -19.16
C GLU A 87 1.55 -4.04 -18.72
N ILE A 88 1.28 -3.29 -17.66
CA ILE A 88 2.20 -2.33 -17.04
C ILE A 88 2.31 -2.69 -15.56
N SER A 89 3.53 -2.78 -15.04
CA SER A 89 3.76 -3.11 -13.63
C SER A 89 3.16 -2.06 -12.70
N LEU A 90 2.72 -2.47 -11.52
CA LEU A 90 2.27 -1.56 -10.48
C LEU A 90 3.37 -0.59 -10.06
N VAL A 91 4.63 -1.04 -10.07
CA VAL A 91 5.80 -0.22 -9.75
C VAL A 91 5.95 0.93 -10.77
N ASP A 92 5.83 0.64 -12.07
CA ASP A 92 5.91 1.66 -13.13
C ASP A 92 4.76 2.67 -13.09
N LEU A 93 3.64 2.29 -12.47
CA LEU A 93 2.48 3.15 -12.30
C LEU A 93 2.56 4.05 -11.05
N LEU A 94 3.52 3.81 -10.16
CA LEU A 94 3.66 4.61 -8.95
C LEU A 94 4.04 6.07 -9.29
N PRO A 95 3.41 7.06 -8.65
CA PRO A 95 3.82 8.45 -8.83
C PRO A 95 5.19 8.69 -8.20
N THR A 96 5.90 9.71 -8.70
CA THR A 96 7.21 10.10 -8.16
C THR A 96 7.13 10.39 -6.65
N PRO A 97 8.07 9.86 -5.83
CA PRO A 97 8.11 10.11 -4.39
C PRO A 97 8.08 11.61 -4.07
N GLY A 98 7.34 11.99 -3.02
CA GLY A 98 7.18 13.39 -2.59
C GLY A 98 6.27 14.26 -3.48
N SER A 99 5.74 13.74 -4.60
CA SER A 99 4.82 14.49 -5.46
C SER A 99 3.40 14.64 -4.86
N LYS A 100 2.59 15.56 -5.41
CA LYS A 100 1.17 15.68 -5.01
C LYS A 100 0.37 14.39 -5.25
N ASN A 101 0.71 13.63 -6.28
CA ASN A 101 0.06 12.37 -6.56
C ASN A 101 0.52 11.29 -5.57
N TRP A 102 1.77 11.31 -5.14
CA TRP A 102 2.28 10.45 -4.07
C TRP A 102 1.46 10.57 -2.77
N LEU A 103 1.23 11.81 -2.31
CA LEU A 103 0.40 12.05 -1.13
C LEU A 103 -1.03 11.53 -1.30
N LYS A 104 -1.66 11.78 -2.46
CA LYS A 104 -3.00 11.28 -2.76
C LYS A 104 -3.07 9.75 -2.82
N LEU A 105 -1.98 9.09 -3.22
CA LEU A 105 -1.91 7.63 -3.23
C LEU A 105 -1.99 7.10 -1.80
N GLY A 106 -1.23 7.71 -0.89
CA GLY A 106 -1.28 7.39 0.53
C GLY A 106 -2.64 7.64 1.17
N GLU A 107 -3.25 8.80 0.89
CA GLU A 107 -4.62 9.08 1.35
C GLU A 107 -5.61 8.00 0.85
N HIS A 108 -5.49 7.59 -0.40
CA HIS A 108 -6.35 6.57 -0.98
C HIS A 108 -6.11 5.18 -0.36
N ALA A 109 -4.86 4.77 -0.19
CA ALA A 109 -4.49 3.50 0.44
C ALA A 109 -4.97 3.45 1.91
N SER A 110 -4.78 4.52 2.66
CA SER A 110 -5.31 4.65 4.03
C SER A 110 -6.83 4.54 4.07
N LEU A 111 -7.53 5.17 3.12
CA LEU A 111 -8.99 5.04 3.02
C LEU A 111 -9.39 3.61 2.68
N MET A 112 -8.70 2.92 1.76
CA MET A 112 -8.99 1.51 1.44
C MET A 112 -8.82 0.60 2.65
N ALA A 113 -7.72 0.75 3.39
CA ALA A 113 -7.45 0.05 4.63
C ALA A 113 -8.61 0.25 5.63
N ASN A 114 -9.03 1.50 5.85
CA ASN A 114 -10.08 1.86 6.81
C ASN A 114 -11.52 1.55 6.36
N TRP A 115 -11.81 1.53 5.05
CA TRP A 115 -13.18 1.42 4.52
C TRP A 115 -13.76 0.01 4.61
N LEU A 116 -12.91 -1.02 4.66
CA LEU A 116 -13.37 -2.40 4.83
C LEU A 116 -13.59 -2.78 6.30
N ASP A 117 -12.90 -2.14 7.25
CA ASP A 117 -13.23 -2.24 8.69
C ASP A 117 -14.66 -1.74 8.96
N THR A 118 -15.12 -0.71 8.24
CA THR A 118 -16.49 -0.20 8.38
C THR A 118 -17.55 -1.06 7.69
N LYS A 119 -17.22 -1.74 6.58
CA LYS A 119 -18.09 -2.77 5.99
C LYS A 119 -18.22 -4.01 6.88
N ARG A 120 -17.16 -4.32 7.64
CA ARG A 120 -17.08 -5.47 8.55
C ARG A 120 -18.05 -5.37 9.71
N PHE A 121 -18.11 -4.22 10.39
CA PHE A 121 -19.10 -3.96 11.44
C PHE A 121 -20.54 -4.22 10.97
N ARG A 122 -20.87 -3.83 9.73
CA ARG A 122 -22.23 -3.98 9.18
C ARG A 122 -22.60 -5.41 8.75
N LEU A 123 -21.63 -6.29 8.56
CA LEU A 123 -21.87 -7.70 8.23
C LEU A 123 -21.97 -8.55 9.49
N SER A 124 -21.12 -8.31 10.50
CA SER A 124 -21.21 -8.97 11.80
C SER A 124 -22.53 -8.68 12.53
N ASP A 125 -23.09 -7.47 12.40
CA ASP A 125 -24.39 -7.13 12.98
C ASP A 125 -25.58 -7.84 12.29
N LYS A 126 -25.40 -8.36 11.07
CA LYS A 126 -26.46 -9.09 10.34
C LYS A 126 -26.48 -10.59 10.65
N GLU A 127 -25.33 -11.18 11.01
CA GLU A 127 -25.24 -12.61 11.32
C GLU A 127 -25.64 -12.94 12.77
N ILE A 128 -25.87 -11.93 13.62
CA ILE A 128 -26.34 -12.11 15.02
C ILE A 128 -27.88 -12.09 15.12
N HIS A 129 -28.59 -11.90 14.00
CA HIS A 129 -30.05 -11.79 13.95
C HIS A 129 -30.76 -12.78 13.00
N GLU A 130 -30.10 -13.86 12.60
CA GLU A 130 -30.74 -15.04 12.00
C GLU A 130 -30.58 -16.28 12.90
#